data_AF-A0A958H3J5-F1
#
_entry.id   AF-A0A958H3J5-F1
#
_cell.length_a   1.000
_cell.length_b   1.000
_cell.length_c   1.000
_cell.angle_alpha   90.00
_cell.angle_beta   90.00
_cell.angle_gamma   90.00
#
_symmetry.space_group_name_H-M   'P 1'
#
loop_
_entity.id
_entity.type
_entity.pdbx_description
1 polymer ?
#
loop_
_entity_poly.entity_id
_entity_poly.type
_entity_poly.pdbx_seq_one_letter_code
_entity_poly.pdbx_strand_id
1 'polypeptide(L)'
;HAIASELHMSARTLQRRLADEGMHFQQVVEAVRRELARQYLTGSSLELNEIAFLLGYEEASSFHRAFRHWEGTSPGQWRAAQH
;
A
#
# COMPACT_ATOMS: atom_id res chain seq x y z
N HIS A 1 8.40 13.61 0.50
CA HIS A 1 7.43 13.97 1.55
C HIS A 1 6.22 13.07 1.41
N ALA A 2 6.04 12.17 2.37
CA ALA A 2 5.14 11.02 2.32
C ALA A 2 3.66 11.42 2.39
N ILE A 3 2.78 10.49 2.01
CA ILE A 3 1.30 10.52 2.04
C ILE A 3 0.70 10.79 3.45
N ALA A 4 1.54 11.13 4.43
CA ALA A 4 1.13 11.68 5.73
C ALA A 4 0.46 13.07 5.62
N SER A 5 0.58 13.77 4.49
CA SER A 5 0.05 15.13 4.32
C SER A 5 -1.42 15.19 3.88
N GLU A 6 -1.99 14.10 3.34
CA GLU A 6 -3.38 14.07 2.86
C GLU A 6 -4.39 13.61 3.92
N LEU A 7 -3.90 13.07 5.02
CA LEU A 7 -4.69 12.85 6.23
C LEU A 7 -4.27 13.95 7.20
N HIS A 8 -5.11 14.96 7.45
CA HIS A 8 -4.87 16.12 8.32
C HIS A 8 -4.61 15.78 9.81
N MET A 9 -3.76 14.79 10.10
CA MET A 9 -3.46 14.29 11.43
C MET A 9 -1.99 13.86 11.47
N SER A 10 -1.22 14.42 12.41
CA SER A 10 0.13 13.92 12.68
C SER A 10 0.08 12.43 13.02
N ALA A 11 1.09 11.65 12.59
CA ALA A 11 1.16 10.20 12.81
C ALA A 11 0.91 9.80 14.28
N ARG A 12 1.34 10.65 15.22
CA ARG A 12 1.13 10.50 16.67
C ARG A 12 -0.31 10.76 17.15
N THR A 13 -1.10 11.57 16.44
CA THR A 13 -2.53 11.78 16.72
C THR A 13 -3.36 10.63 16.15
N LEU A 14 -2.98 10.10 14.99
CA LEU A 14 -3.56 8.90 14.38
C LEU A 14 -3.35 7.68 15.29
N GLN A 15 -2.11 7.45 15.74
CA GLN A 15 -1.76 6.36 16.65
C GLN A 15 -2.52 6.39 17.99
N ARG A 16 -2.82 7.60 18.51
CA ARG A 16 -3.55 7.76 19.77
C ARG A 16 -5.06 7.58 19.61
N ARG A 17 -5.65 7.91 18.45
CA ARG A 17 -7.08 7.63 18.17
C ARG A 17 -7.33 6.18 17.76
N LEU A 18 -6.35 5.52 17.14
CA LEU A 18 -6.37 4.08 16.86
C LEU A 18 -6.20 3.21 18.12
N ALA A 19 -5.79 3.73 19.27
CA ALA A 19 -5.67 2.88 20.46
C ALA A 19 -7.03 2.30 20.93
N ASP A 20 -8.15 2.93 20.56
CA ASP A 20 -9.50 2.48 20.90
C ASP A 20 -10.23 1.71 19.76
N GLU A 21 -9.83 1.86 18.49
CA GLU A 21 -10.47 1.20 17.30
C GLU A 21 -9.46 0.71 16.23
N GLY A 22 -8.19 0.54 16.60
CA GLY A 22 -7.06 0.63 15.65
C GLY A 22 -6.95 -0.41 14.56
N MET A 23 -7.54 -1.59 14.77
CA MET A 23 -7.55 -2.63 13.74
C MET A 23 -8.41 -2.20 12.54
N HIS A 24 -9.56 -1.56 12.78
CA HIS A 24 -10.47 -1.18 11.70
C HIS A 24 -9.87 -0.13 10.76
N PHE A 25 -9.21 0.88 11.30
CA PHE A 25 -8.57 1.89 10.47
C PHE A 25 -7.38 1.33 9.67
N GLN A 26 -6.55 0.47 10.28
CA GLN A 26 -5.47 -0.21 9.55
C GLN A 26 -6.01 -1.11 8.43
N GLN A 27 -7.11 -1.83 8.67
CA GLN A 27 -7.78 -2.64 7.65
C GLN A 27 -8.29 -1.79 6.48
N VAL A 28 -8.87 -0.61 6.76
CA VAL A 28 -9.32 0.31 5.70
C VAL A 28 -8.16 0.84 4.87
N VAL A 29 -7.07 1.25 5.52
CA VAL A 29 -5.85 1.71 4.82
C VAL A 29 -5.26 0.60 3.95
N GLU A 30 -5.21 -0.62 4.48
CA GLU A 30 -4.72 -1.79 3.76
C GLU A 30 -5.59 -2.09 2.52
N ALA A 31 -6.92 -2.08 2.68
CA ALA A 31 -7.85 -2.33 1.58
C ALA A 31 -7.66 -1.31 0.44
N VAL A 32 -7.49 -0.03 0.77
CA VAL A 32 -7.23 1.03 -0.21
C VAL A 32 -5.87 0.82 -0.90
N ARG A 33 -4.81 0.52 -0.14
CA ARG A 33 -3.48 0.24 -0.72
C ARG A 33 -3.50 -0.95 -1.67
N ARG A 34 -4.22 -2.02 -1.30
CA ARG A 34 -4.37 -3.22 -2.12
C ARG A 34 -5.05 -2.92 -3.45
N GLU A 35 -6.13 -2.14 -3.42
CA GLU A 35 -6.87 -1.77 -4.63
C GLU A 35 -6.02 -0.89 -5.57
N LEU A 36 -5.36 0.13 -5.03
CA LEU A 36 -4.44 0.97 -5.81
C LEU A 36 -3.27 0.16 -6.40
N ALA A 37 -2.72 -0.79 -5.64
CA ALA A 37 -1.65 -1.66 -6.13
C ALA A 37 -2.08 -2.45 -7.37
N ARG A 38 -3.29 -3.03 -7.36
CA ARG A 38 -3.84 -3.75 -8.52
C ARG A 38 -3.96 -2.85 -9.74
N GLN A 39 -4.51 -1.65 -9.56
CA GLN A 39 -4.71 -0.68 -10.64
C GLN A 39 -3.37 -0.24 -11.26
N TYR A 40 -2.37 0.06 -10.45
CA TYR A 40 -1.05 0.43 -10.95
C TYR A 40 -0.33 -0.73 -11.63
N LEU A 41 -0.55 -1.97 -11.18
CA LEU A 41 0.08 -3.14 -11.78
C LEU A 41 -0.56 -3.56 -13.11
N THR A 42 -1.86 -3.29 -13.35
CA THR A 42 -2.53 -3.60 -14.63
C THR A 42 -2.47 -2.47 -15.65
N GLY A 43 -2.49 -1.21 -15.19
CA GLY A 43 -2.77 -0.05 -16.04
C GLY A 43 -1.57 0.81 -16.40
N SER A 44 -0.35 0.48 -15.96
CA SER A 44 0.79 1.39 -16.10
C SER A 44 2.11 0.70 -16.44
N SER A 45 2.97 1.41 -17.16
CA SER A 45 4.39 1.06 -17.36
C SER A 45 5.27 1.47 -16.17
N LEU A 46 4.68 1.68 -14.98
CA LEU A 46 5.42 2.07 -13.79
C LEU A 46 6.32 0.94 -13.31
N GLU A 47 7.52 1.30 -12.88
CA GLU A 47 8.43 0.36 -12.25
C GLU A 47 7.89 -0.05 -10.87
N LEU A 48 8.15 -1.30 -10.45
CA LEU A 48 7.64 -1.81 -9.16
C LEU A 48 8.08 -0.95 -7.96
N ASN A 49 9.27 -0.36 -8.05
CA ASN A 49 9.80 0.55 -7.03
C ASN A 49 9.00 1.87 -6.96
N GLU A 50 8.56 2.40 -8.11
CA GLU A 50 7.74 3.61 -8.17
C GLU A 50 6.35 3.34 -7.59
N ILE A 51 5.77 2.18 -7.89
CA ILE A 51 4.50 1.74 -7.30
C ILE A 51 4.63 1.63 -5.77
N ALA A 52 5.71 1.03 -5.27
CA ALA A 52 5.93 0.93 -3.82
C ALA A 52 5.97 2.32 -3.16
N PHE A 53 6.68 3.27 -3.78
CA PHE A 53 6.75 4.65 -3.31
C PHE A 53 5.37 5.35 -3.33
N LEU A 54 4.61 5.22 -4.42
CA LEU A 54 3.26 5.77 -4.56
C LEU A 54 2.27 5.19 -3.54
N LEU A 55 2.46 3.94 -3.12
CA LEU A 55 1.64 3.31 -2.08
C LEU A 55 2.11 3.66 -0.66
N GLY A 56 3.15 4.49 -0.53
CA GLY A 56 3.68 4.92 0.75
C GLY A 56 4.48 3.84 1.49
N TYR A 57 5.23 3.01 0.75
CA TYR A 57 6.28 2.15 1.30
C TYR A 57 7.65 2.82 1.14
N GLU A 58 8.47 2.74 2.19
CA GLU A 58 9.85 3.24 2.16
C GLU A 58 10.75 2.39 1.27
N GLU A 59 10.45 1.09 1.19
CA GLU A 59 11.18 0.12 0.38
C GLU A 59 10.23 -0.75 -0.44
N ALA A 60 10.63 -1.07 -1.68
CA ALA A 60 9.92 -2.03 -2.51
C ALA A 60 9.84 -3.42 -1.89
N SER A 61 10.84 -3.80 -1.07
CA SER A 61 10.84 -5.06 -0.32
C SER A 61 9.61 -5.18 0.59
N SER A 62 9.22 -4.08 1.24
CA SER A 62 8.07 -4.00 2.13
C SER A 62 6.75 -4.07 1.37
N PHE A 63 6.66 -3.40 0.22
CA PHE A 63 5.52 -3.54 -0.70
C PHE A 63 5.38 -4.98 -1.20
N HIS A 64 6.46 -5.63 -1.63
CA HIS A 64 6.42 -7.00 -2.14
C HIS A 64 5.90 -7.99 -1.09
N ARG A 65 6.32 -7.85 0.17
CA ARG A 65 5.81 -8.70 1.27
C ARG A 65 4.32 -8.46 1.53
N ALA A 66 3.90 -7.21 1.60
CA ALA A 66 2.50 -6.85 1.80
C ALA A 66 1.61 -7.35 0.66
N PHE A 67 2.00 -7.09 -0.58
CA PHE A 67 1.26 -7.55 -1.76
C PHE A 67 1.14 -9.07 -1.83
N ARG A 68 2.23 -9.80 -1.52
CA ARG A 68 2.18 -11.26 -1.44
C ARG A 68 1.28 -11.76 -0.33
N HIS A 69 1.21 -11.05 0.79
CA HIS A 69 0.27 -11.39 1.87
C HIS A 69 -1.19 -11.25 1.39
N TRP A 70 -1.50 -10.22 0.61
CA TRP A 70 -2.86 -9.96 0.14
C TRP A 70 -3.29 -10.83 -1.05
N GLU A 71 -2.43 -10.99 -2.06
CA GLU A 71 -2.74 -11.66 -3.34
C GLU A 71 -2.14 -13.07 -3.48
N GLY A 72 -1.33 -13.50 -2.52
CA GLY A 72 -0.67 -14.82 -2.55
C GLY A 72 0.54 -14.93 -3.48
N THR A 73 0.83 -13.93 -4.32
CA THR A 73 1.96 -13.92 -5.26
C THR A 73 2.72 -12.58 -5.25
N SER A 74 3.90 -12.53 -5.88
CA SER A 74 4.66 -11.28 -5.98
C SER A 74 4.01 -10.32 -7.00
N PRO A 75 4.15 -9.00 -6.82
CA PRO A 75 3.54 -8.02 -7.73
C PRO A 75 4.04 -8.15 -9.18
N GLY A 76 5.31 -8.54 -9.38
CA GLY A 76 5.87 -8.81 -10.71
C GLY A 76 5.25 -10.04 -11.39
N GLN A 77 5.06 -11.14 -10.65
CA GLN A 77 4.38 -12.32 -11.19
C GLN A 77 2.90 -12.02 -11.48
N TRP A 78 2.26 -11.27 -10.59
CA TRP A 78 0.88 -10.84 -10.78
C TRP A 78 0.73 -10.00 -12.04
N ARG A 79 1.59 -8.98 -12.22
CA ARG A 79 1.62 -8.16 -13.44
C ARG A 79 1.82 -9.00 -14.70
N ALA A 80 2.79 -9.92 -14.69
CA ALA A 80 3.07 -10.78 -15.84
C ALA A 80 1.89 -11.71 -16.20
N ALA A 81 1.05 -12.08 -15.24
CA ALA A 81 -0.14 -12.89 -15.49
C ALA A 81 -1.35 -12.08 -16.02
N GLN A 82 -1.28 -10.75 -15.98
CA GLN A 82 -2.32 -9.85 -16.50
C GLN A 82 -2.01 -9.31 -17.91
N HIS A 83 -0.81 -9.59 -18.43
CA HIS A 83 -0.38 -9.30 -19.81
C HIS A 83 -0.39 -10.57 -20.66
#